data_AF-A0A3A0A582-F1
#
_entry.id   AF-A0A3A0A582-F1
#
_cell.length_a   1.000
_cell.length_b   1.000
_cell.length_c   1.000
_cell.angle_alpha   90.00
_cell.angle_beta   90.00
_cell.angle_gamma   90.00
#
_symmetry.space_group_name_H-M   'P 1'
#
loop_
_entity.id
_entity.type
_entity.pdbx_description
1 polymer ?
#
loop_
_entity_poly.entity_id
_entity_poly.type
_entity_poly.pdbx_seq_one_letter_code
_entity_poly.pdbx_strand_id
1 'polypeptide(L)'
;MSEPNDLKARLMAQLEATIEQLIAQQPPSDKITLSDMERLVKQAGSEIEAQVLQALIEAHEATQDTERPLCPKCQQPMHNKGKQRRKVVTEAGEIEVKRSYYYCEQCHVGFFPPG
;
A
#
# COMPACT_ATOMS: atom_id res chain seq x y z
N MET A 1 2.46 12.18 -12.24
CA MET A 1 2.93 10.82 -12.56
C MET A 1 4.36 10.76 -12.07
N SER A 2 4.67 9.97 -11.04
CA SER A 2 6.07 9.73 -10.67
C SER A 2 6.66 8.81 -11.75
N GLU A 3 7.75 9.22 -12.38
CA GLU A 3 8.45 8.35 -13.34
C GLU A 3 8.95 7.08 -12.62
N PRO A 4 9.21 5.96 -13.33
CA PRO A 4 9.77 4.75 -12.73
C PRO A 4 11.04 5.01 -11.88
N ASN A 5 11.81 6.04 -12.26
CA ASN A 5 13.00 6.49 -11.52
C ASN A 5 12.65 7.19 -10.19
N ASP A 6 11.54 7.92 -10.11
CA ASP A 6 11.09 8.57 -8.88
C ASP A 6 10.59 7.54 -7.86
N LEU A 7 9.87 6.50 -8.34
CA LEU A 7 9.42 5.40 -7.49
C LEU A 7 10.61 4.66 -6.88
N LYS A 8 11.61 4.33 -7.70
CA LYS A 8 12.84 3.69 -7.23
C LYS A 8 13.55 4.57 -6.20
N ALA A 9 13.74 5.86 -6.47
CA ALA A 9 14.42 6.76 -5.55
C ALA A 9 13.71 6.85 -4.19
N ARG A 10 12.37 6.95 -4.20
CA ARG A 10 11.57 6.95 -2.97
C ARG A 10 11.74 5.66 -2.17
N LEU A 11 11.64 4.51 -2.83
CA LEU A 11 11.78 3.20 -2.17
C LEU A 11 13.18 3.00 -1.59
N MET A 12 14.22 3.45 -2.29
CA MET A 12 15.59 3.39 -1.79
C MET A 12 15.78 4.27 -0.54
N ALA A 13 15.24 5.48 -0.53
CA ALA A 13 15.31 6.37 0.63
C ALA A 13 14.56 5.80 1.84
N GLN A 14 13.42 5.15 1.61
CA GLN A 14 12.64 4.46 2.64
C GLN A 14 13.38 3.24 3.20
N LEU A 15 14.00 2.45 2.34
CA LEU A 15 14.85 1.33 2.73
C LEU A 15 16.03 1.79 3.60
N GLU A 16 16.72 2.85 3.18
CA GLU A 16 17.83 3.44 3.92
C GLU A 16 17.39 3.89 5.32
N ALA A 17 16.29 4.64 5.42
CA ALA A 17 15.74 5.06 6.72
C ALA A 17 15.37 3.86 7.62
N THR A 18 14.81 2.79 7.06
CA THR A 18 14.46 1.59 7.84
C THR A 18 15.71 0.85 8.33
N ILE A 19 16.75 0.77 7.51
CA ILE A 19 18.05 0.17 7.89
C ILE A 19 18.72 1.02 8.98
N GLU A 20 18.72 2.34 8.87
CA GLU A 20 19.25 3.24 9.90
C GLU A 20 18.53 3.02 11.24
N GLN A 21 17.20 2.91 11.22
CA GLN A 21 16.41 2.61 12.40
C GLN A 21 16.72 1.22 12.98
N LEU A 22 16.91 0.20 12.15
CA LEU A 22 17.31 -1.13 12.60
C LEU A 22 18.66 -1.06 13.33
N ILE A 23 19.65 -0.39 12.74
CA ILE A 23 20.99 -0.23 13.33
C ILE A 23 20.90 0.54 14.65
N ALA A 24 20.12 1.62 14.72
CA ALA A 24 19.94 2.40 15.93
C ALA A 24 19.24 1.64 17.07
N GLN A 25 18.44 0.63 16.75
CA GLN A 25 17.75 -0.22 17.71
C GLN A 25 18.57 -1.42 18.19
N GLN A 26 19.75 -1.66 17.61
CA GLN A 26 20.58 -2.80 18.01
C GLN A 26 21.05 -2.64 19.45
N PRO A 27 20.83 -3.64 20.32
CA PRO A 27 21.51 -3.70 21.60
C PRO A 27 23.04 -3.70 21.40
N PRO A 28 23.80 -3.33 22.45
CA PRO A 28 25.25 -3.48 22.44
C PRO A 28 25.68 -4.86 21.94
N SER A 29 26.75 -4.92 21.15
CA SER A 29 27.20 -6.14 20.47
C SER A 29 27.55 -7.29 21.43
N ASP A 30 27.85 -6.99 22.69
CA ASP A 30 28.10 -7.94 23.77
C ASP A 30 26.83 -8.48 24.45
N LYS A 31 25.65 -7.92 24.11
CA LYS A 31 24.35 -8.24 24.75
C LYS A 31 23.26 -8.67 23.79
N ILE A 32 23.49 -8.54 22.49
CA ILE A 32 22.51 -8.93 21.46
C ILE A 32 22.50 -10.45 21.27
N THR A 33 21.32 -11.07 21.35
CA THR A 33 21.14 -12.50 21.06
C THR A 33 20.77 -12.73 19.59
N LEU A 34 20.89 -13.97 19.12
CA LEU A 34 20.41 -14.34 17.78
C LEU A 34 18.92 -14.03 17.61
N SER A 35 18.09 -14.33 18.62
CA SER A 35 16.65 -14.03 18.59
C SER A 35 16.35 -12.53 18.55
N ASP A 36 17.20 -11.70 19.15
CA ASP A 36 17.09 -10.24 19.02
C ASP A 36 17.38 -9.79 17.59
N MET A 37 18.44 -10.32 16.99
CA MET A 37 18.79 -10.04 15.59
C MET A 37 17.66 -10.47 14.65
N GLU A 38 17.13 -11.68 14.80
CA GLU A 38 16.02 -12.20 14.00
C GLU A 38 14.78 -11.33 14.11
N ARG A 39 14.41 -10.92 15.33
CA ARG A 39 13.26 -10.04 15.56
C ARG A 39 13.45 -8.68 14.89
N LEU A 40 14.61 -8.05 15.06
CA LEU A 40 14.91 -6.75 14.45
C LEU A 40 14.86 -6.83 12.92
N VAL A 41 15.50 -7.85 12.33
CA VAL A 41 15.49 -8.06 10.87
C VAL A 41 14.08 -8.37 10.37
N LYS A 42 13.31 -9.20 11.08
CA LYS A 42 11.94 -9.55 10.66
C LYS A 42 11.01 -8.34 10.71
N GLN A 43 11.15 -7.50 11.73
CA GLN A 43 10.38 -6.26 11.85
C GLN A 43 10.70 -5.30 10.71
N ALA A 44 11.98 -5.01 10.47
CA ALA A 44 12.40 -4.15 9.37
C ALA A 44 11.96 -4.69 8.01
N GLY A 45 12.11 -6.00 7.77
CA GLY A 45 11.66 -6.65 6.54
C GLY A 45 10.15 -6.48 6.30
N SER A 46 9.33 -6.70 7.35
CA SER A 46 7.87 -6.55 7.24
C SER A 46 7.47 -5.11 6.91
N GLU A 47 8.17 -4.12 7.47
CA GLU A 47 7.94 -2.72 7.17
C GLU A 47 8.31 -2.36 5.71
N ILE A 48 9.46 -2.86 5.23
CA ILE A 48 9.88 -2.67 3.83
C ILE A 48 8.86 -3.32 2.87
N GLU A 49 8.42 -4.55 3.16
CA GLU A 49 7.40 -5.25 2.36
C GLU A 49 6.11 -4.42 2.25
N ALA A 50 5.60 -3.89 3.36
CA ALA A 50 4.40 -3.07 3.39
C ALA A 50 4.57 -1.76 2.59
N GLN A 51 5.72 -1.09 2.73
CA GLN A 51 6.02 0.16 2.01
C GLN A 51 6.13 -0.05 0.50
N VAL A 52 6.79 -1.13 0.06
CA VAL A 52 6.90 -1.48 -1.36
C VAL A 52 5.52 -1.77 -1.95
N LEU A 53 4.71 -2.59 -1.26
CA LEU A 53 3.36 -2.92 -1.72
C LEU A 53 2.48 -1.67 -1.84
N GLN A 54 2.51 -0.81 -0.83
CA GLN A 54 1.79 0.46 -0.84
C GLN A 54 2.19 1.32 -2.06
N ALA A 55 3.49 1.43 -2.32
CA ALA A 55 4.00 2.25 -3.41
C ALA A 55 3.59 1.73 -4.80
N LEU A 56 3.54 0.41 -4.97
CA LEU A 56 3.07 -0.22 -6.21
C LEU A 56 1.57 0.01 -6.43
N ILE A 57 0.76 -0.11 -5.38
CA ILE A 57 -0.68 0.16 -5.46
C ILE A 57 -0.94 1.63 -5.80
N GLU A 58 -0.22 2.56 -5.17
CA GLU A 58 -0.33 4.00 -5.48
C GLU A 58 0.03 4.30 -6.94
N ALA A 59 1.09 3.68 -7.46
CA ALA A 59 1.49 3.82 -8.85
C ALA A 59 0.43 3.25 -9.81
N HIS A 60 -0.22 2.14 -9.44
CA HIS A 60 -1.28 1.52 -10.24
C HIS A 60 -2.58 2.34 -10.21
N GLU A 61 -3.03 2.81 -9.04
CA GLU A 61 -4.22 3.65 -8.92
C GLU A 61 -4.09 5.01 -9.62
N ALA A 62 -2.87 5.47 -9.86
CA ALA A 62 -2.63 6.68 -10.65
C ALA A 62 -2.93 6.49 -12.14
N THR A 63 -2.95 5.25 -12.65
CA THR A 63 -3.17 4.94 -14.07
C THR A 63 -4.59 4.45 -14.38
N GLN A 64 -5.35 4.00 -13.38
CA GLN A 64 -6.67 3.39 -13.55
C GLN A 64 -7.88 4.35 -13.67
N ASP A 65 -7.68 5.67 -13.74
CA ASP A 65 -8.80 6.65 -13.74
C ASP A 65 -9.59 6.74 -15.08
N THR A 66 -9.49 5.74 -15.96
CA THR A 66 -9.93 5.86 -17.37
C THR A 66 -11.24 5.15 -17.73
N GLU A 67 -11.75 4.19 -16.96
CA GLU A 67 -13.02 3.51 -17.29
C GLU A 67 -14.06 3.59 -16.16
N ARG A 68 -15.26 4.08 -16.50
CA ARG A 68 -16.40 4.18 -15.58
C ARG A 68 -17.03 2.79 -15.41
N PRO A 69 -17.00 2.17 -14.22
CA PRO A 69 -17.50 0.82 -14.01
C PRO A 69 -19.03 0.75 -14.13
N LEU A 70 -19.51 -0.42 -14.55
CA LEU A 70 -20.94 -0.77 -14.56
C LEU A 70 -21.33 -1.45 -13.25
N CYS A 71 -22.55 -1.20 -12.79
CA CYS A 71 -23.10 -1.82 -11.59
C CYS A 71 -23.22 -3.34 -11.75
N PRO A 72 -22.71 -4.17 -10.82
CA PRO A 72 -22.78 -5.63 -10.93
C PRO A 72 -24.20 -6.19 -10.84
N LYS A 73 -25.19 -5.38 -10.42
CA LYS A 73 -26.60 -5.78 -10.33
C LYS A 73 -27.45 -5.36 -11.53
N CYS A 74 -27.33 -4.11 -11.98
CA CYS A 74 -28.18 -3.55 -13.04
C CYS A 74 -27.42 -3.16 -14.31
N GLN A 75 -26.10 -3.34 -14.34
CA GLN A 75 -25.21 -3.02 -15.46
C GLN A 75 -25.25 -1.55 -15.92
N GLN A 76 -25.83 -0.65 -15.13
CA GLN A 76 -25.83 0.79 -15.41
C GLN A 76 -24.51 1.45 -14.99
N PRO A 77 -24.06 2.52 -15.67
CA PRO A 77 -22.86 3.26 -15.29
C PRO A 77 -22.95 3.81 -13.86
N MET A 78 -21.94 3.53 -13.04
CA MET A 78 -21.93 3.99 -11.64
C MET A 78 -21.40 5.41 -11.52
N HIS A 79 -21.83 6.17 -10.50
CA HIS A 79 -21.36 7.53 -10.25
C HIS A 79 -20.07 7.51 -9.41
N ASN A 80 -19.02 8.17 -9.88
CA ASN A 80 -17.77 8.33 -9.14
C ASN A 80 -17.99 9.30 -7.97
N LYS A 81 -17.72 8.86 -6.73
CA LYS A 81 -17.86 9.64 -5.49
C LYS A 81 -16.50 10.11 -4.96
N GLY A 82 -15.48 10.12 -5.79
CA GLY A 82 -14.10 10.46 -5.45
C GLY A 82 -13.32 9.28 -4.89
N LYS A 83 -12.10 9.55 -4.42
CA LYS A 83 -11.21 8.55 -3.83
C LYS A 83 -11.45 8.41 -2.33
N GLN A 84 -11.64 7.19 -1.85
CA GLN A 84 -11.79 6.88 -0.42
C GLN A 84 -10.62 6.02 0.08
N ARG A 85 -10.26 6.19 1.35
CA ARG A 85 -9.24 5.40 2.03
C ARG A 85 -9.85 4.10 2.56
N ARG A 86 -9.13 2.99 2.41
CA ARG A 86 -9.52 1.69 2.96
C ARG A 86 -8.31 0.98 3.54
N LYS A 87 -8.49 0.40 4.72
CA LYS A 87 -7.54 -0.54 5.30
C LYS A 87 -7.74 -1.92 4.69
N VAL A 88 -6.66 -2.52 4.21
CA VAL A 88 -6.64 -3.87 3.62
C VAL A 88 -5.58 -4.69 4.34
N VAL A 89 -5.97 -5.86 4.81
CA VAL A 89 -5.03 -6.83 5.37
C VAL A 89 -4.43 -7.61 4.21
N THR A 90 -3.10 -7.59 4.12
CA THR A 90 -2.30 -8.28 3.11
C THR A 90 -1.31 -9.22 3.77
N GLU A 91 -0.61 -10.03 2.99
CA GLU A 91 0.49 -10.87 3.50
C GLU A 91 1.64 -10.02 4.09
N ALA A 92 1.83 -8.80 3.56
CA ALA A 92 2.81 -7.82 4.07
C ALA A 92 2.31 -7.03 5.30
N GLY A 93 1.11 -7.32 5.81
CA GLY A 93 0.47 -6.60 6.91
C GLY A 93 -0.68 -5.69 6.48
N GLU A 94 -1.17 -4.87 7.41
CA GLU A 94 -2.24 -3.91 7.13
C GLU A 94 -1.69 -2.69 6.38
N ILE A 95 -2.28 -2.37 5.23
CA ILE A 95 -1.95 -1.18 4.43
C ILE A 95 -3.18 -0.29 4.21
N GLU A 96 -2.97 1.00 3.95
CA GLU A 96 -4.04 1.95 3.63
C GLU A 96 -4.03 2.33 2.15
N VAL A 97 -5.03 1.88 1.41
CA VAL A 97 -5.16 2.17 -0.03
C VAL A 97 -6.16 3.30 -0.27
N LYS A 98 -5.85 4.21 -1.19
CA LYS A 98 -6.75 5.29 -1.61
C LYS A 98 -7.25 5.02 -3.02
N ARG A 99 -8.49 4.53 -3.14
CA ARG A 99 -9.06 4.04 -4.40
C ARG A 99 -10.35 4.76 -4.78
N SER A 100 -10.66 4.82 -6.07
CA SER A 100 -11.91 5.43 -6.56
C SER A 100 -13.14 4.66 -6.07
N TYR A 101 -14.09 5.36 -5.45
CA TYR A 101 -15.33 4.81 -4.94
C TYR A 101 -16.49 5.15 -5.88
N TYR A 102 -17.27 4.15 -6.27
CA TYR A 102 -18.40 4.29 -7.17
C TYR A 102 -19.69 3.90 -6.48
N TYR A 103 -20.77 4.60 -6.81
CA TYR A 103 -22.10 4.35 -6.24
C TYR A 103 -23.14 4.22 -7.35
N CYS A 104 -23.97 3.19 -7.26
CA CYS A 104 -25.14 3.03 -8.13
C CYS A 104 -26.36 3.62 -7.44
N GLU A 105 -26.94 4.67 -8.02
CA GLU A 105 -28.12 5.33 -7.47
C GLU A 105 -29.39 4.47 -7.62
N GLN A 106 -29.44 3.56 -8.60
CA GLN A 106 -30.60 2.68 -8.79
C GLN A 106 -30.64 1.51 -7.79
N CYS A 107 -29.48 0.91 -7.51
CA CYS A 107 -29.38 -0.29 -6.68
C CYS A 107 -28.90 0.02 -5.25
N HIS A 108 -28.51 1.27 -4.98
CA HIS A 108 -27.92 1.72 -3.71
C HIS A 108 -26.72 0.88 -3.26
N VAL A 109 -25.87 0.50 -4.21
CA VAL A 109 -24.65 -0.29 -3.94
C VAL A 109 -23.40 0.55 -4.15
N GLY A 110 -22.48 0.45 -3.20
CA GLY A 110 -21.11 0.93 -3.32
C GLY A 110 -20.22 -0.11 -4.00
N PHE A 111 -19.28 0.35 -4.81
CA PHE A 111 -18.34 -0.50 -5.53
C PHE A 111 -16.96 0.16 -5.59
N PHE A 112 -15.95 -0.63 -5.32
CA PHE A 112 -14.56 -0.30 -5.58
C PHE A 112 -14.12 -1.17 -6.76
N PRO A 113 -13.68 -0.58 -7.88
CA PRO A 113 -13.21 -1.35 -9.01
C PRO A 113 -12.12 -2.34 -8.60
N PRO A 114 -12.16 -3.57 -9.14
CA PRO A 114 -11.05 -4.50 -8.99
C PRO A 114 -9.88 -3.95 -9.82
N GLY A 115 -8.92 -3.38 -9.11
CA GLY A 115 -7.55 -3.19 -9.58
C GLY A 115 -6.58 -3.82 -8.63
#